data_AF-A0A803P498-F1
#
_entry.id   AF-A0A803P498-F1
#
_cell.length_a   1.000
_cell.length_b   1.000
_cell.length_c   1.000
_cell.angle_alpha   90.00
_cell.angle_beta   90.00
_cell.angle_gamma   90.00
#
_symmetry.space_group_name_H-M   'P 1'
#
loop_
_entity.id
_entity.type
_entity.pdbx_description
1 polymer ?
#
loop_
_entity_poly.entity_id
_entity_poly.type
_entity_poly.pdbx_seq_one_letter_code
_entity_poly.pdbx_strand_id
1 'polypeptide(L)'
;MNLENMFSKYARTVPDKLSLKEIWEMTQANRCPYDFFGWLSSKVEWLSLYAIAKDEDGFVSKEAVRRLFDGSLFEYLANKNLGTNAKME
;
A
#
# COMPACT_ATOMS: atom_id res chain seq x y z
N MET A 1 13.38 -6.59 2.09
CA MET A 1 12.95 -5.78 0.93
C MET A 1 13.29 -4.33 1.25
N ASN A 2 14.16 -3.67 0.49
CA ASN A 2 14.55 -2.28 0.76
C ASN A 2 13.49 -1.32 0.21
N LEU A 3 12.59 -0.84 1.07
CA LEU A 3 11.61 0.19 0.71
C LEU A 3 12.30 1.41 0.10
N GLU A 4 13.48 1.77 0.59
CA GLU A 4 14.23 2.92 0.06
C GLU A 4 14.57 2.80 -1.42
N ASN A 5 14.91 1.58 -1.87
CA ASN A 5 15.20 1.32 -3.27
C ASN A 5 13.92 1.32 -4.11
N MET A 6 12.81 0.81 -3.55
CA MET A 6 11.49 0.86 -4.18
C MET A 6 11.05 2.32 -4.39
N PHE A 7 11.08 3.13 -3.34
CA PHE A 7 10.71 4.55 -3.40
C PHE A 7 11.66 5.34 -4.29
N SER A 8 12.97 5.10 -4.24
CA SER A 8 13.91 5.75 -5.16
C SER A 8 13.63 5.42 -6.63
N LYS A 9 13.07 4.25 -6.91
CA LYS A 9 12.79 3.79 -8.29
C LYS A 9 11.43 4.23 -8.81
N TYR A 10 10.41 4.28 -7.94
CA TYR A 10 9.02 4.50 -8.34
C TYR A 10 8.40 5.81 -7.82
N ALA A 11 8.92 6.45 -6.76
CA ALA A 11 8.44 7.74 -6.25
C ALA A 11 9.04 8.89 -7.10
N ARG A 12 8.55 9.02 -8.32
CA ARG A 12 9.01 10.00 -9.33
C ARG A 12 8.27 11.33 -9.20
N THR A 13 7.09 11.32 -8.60
CA THR A 13 6.21 12.49 -8.47
C THR A 13 6.56 13.29 -7.23
N VAL A 14 6.59 12.62 -6.07
CA VAL A 14 6.92 13.24 -4.78
C VAL A 14 7.92 12.35 -4.06
N PRO A 15 9.05 12.89 -3.58
CA PRO A 15 10.03 12.09 -2.83
C PRO A 15 9.36 11.46 -1.60
N ASP A 16 9.68 10.19 -1.35
CA ASP A 16 9.13 9.37 -0.25
C ASP A 16 7.61 9.18 -0.24
N LYS A 17 6.90 9.50 -1.34
CA LYS A 17 5.48 9.21 -1.51
C LYS A 17 5.19 8.54 -2.86
N LEU A 18 4.28 7.58 -2.85
CA LEU A 18 3.82 6.89 -4.04
C LEU A 18 2.39 7.29 -4.37
N SER A 19 2.17 7.74 -5.60
CA SER A 19 0.84 7.91 -6.15
C SER A 19 0.25 6.57 -6.60
N LEU A 20 -1.08 6.52 -6.78
CA LEU A 20 -1.76 5.34 -7.34
C LEU A 20 -1.15 4.90 -8.69
N LYS A 21 -0.74 5.87 -9.52
CA LYS A 21 -0.13 5.60 -10.82
C LYS A 21 1.22 4.88 -10.67
N GLU A 22 2.06 5.31 -9.74
CA GLU A 22 3.37 4.69 -9.50
C GLU A 22 3.26 3.31 -8.87
N ILE A 23 2.29 3.12 -7.97
CA ILE A 23 1.92 1.80 -7.42
C ILE A 23 1.45 0.88 -8.55
N TRP A 24 0.64 1.40 -9.46
CA TRP A 24 0.18 0.64 -10.61
C TRP A 24 1.35 0.26 -11.52
N GLU A 25 2.23 1.19 -11.88
CA GLU A 25 3.43 0.93 -12.67
C GLU A 25 4.31 -0.16 -12.04
N MET A 26 4.51 -0.11 -10.72
CA MET A 26 5.29 -1.11 -10.01
C MET A 26 4.62 -2.49 -10.04
N THR A 27 3.31 -2.57 -9.83
CA THR A 27 2.57 -3.84 -9.93
C THR A 27 2.51 -4.36 -11.36
N GLN A 28 2.58 -3.50 -12.38
CA GLN A 28 2.76 -3.93 -13.77
C GLN A 28 4.16 -4.49 -14.02
N ALA A 29 5.19 -3.79 -13.53
CA ALA A 29 6.58 -4.16 -13.71
C ALA A 29 6.93 -5.50 -13.02
N ASN A 30 6.27 -5.82 -11.91
CA ASN A 30 6.44 -7.08 -11.19
C ASN A 30 5.55 -8.23 -11.68
N ARG A 31 4.77 -8.06 -12.77
CA ARG A 31 3.94 -9.16 -13.29
C ARG A 31 4.81 -10.26 -13.86
N CYS A 32 4.57 -11.48 -13.40
CA CYS A 32 5.12 -12.67 -14.04
C CYS A 32 4.19 -13.10 -15.19
N PRO A 33 4.70 -13.29 -16.43
CA PRO A 33 3.90 -13.87 -17.49
C PRO A 33 3.44 -15.27 -17.06
N TYR A 34 2.16 -15.58 -17.29
CA TYR A 34 1.46 -16.82 -16.90
C TYR A 34 0.90 -16.93 -15.48
N ASP A 35 1.00 -15.89 -14.63
CA ASP A 35 0.41 -15.92 -13.27
C ASP A 35 -0.73 -14.90 -13.08
N PHE A 36 -1.94 -15.30 -13.50
CA PHE A 36 -3.14 -14.45 -13.38
C PHE A 36 -3.61 -14.29 -11.93
N PHE A 37 -3.49 -15.32 -11.10
CA PHE A 37 -3.89 -15.26 -9.69
C PHE A 37 -2.92 -14.39 -8.88
N GLY A 38 -1.61 -14.52 -9.11
CA GLY A 38 -0.58 -13.67 -8.51
C GLY A 38 -0.74 -12.21 -8.93
N TRP A 39 -1.13 -11.95 -10.18
CA TRP A 39 -1.47 -10.60 -10.63
C TRP A 39 -2.66 -10.00 -9.90
N LEU A 40 -3.75 -10.77 -9.76
CA LEU A 40 -4.96 -10.31 -9.07
C LEU A 40 -4.69 -10.08 -7.59
N SER A 41 -4.01 -11.02 -6.92
CA SER A 41 -3.62 -10.91 -5.51
C SER A 41 -2.72 -9.69 -5.29
N SER A 42 -1.70 -9.50 -6.12
CA SER A 42 -0.83 -8.31 -6.05
C SER A 42 -1.64 -7.03 -6.22
N LYS A 43 -2.55 -6.98 -7.19
CA LYS A 43 -3.40 -5.80 -7.39
C LYS A 43 -4.28 -5.51 -6.18
N VAL A 44 -4.93 -6.53 -5.61
CA VAL A 44 -5.80 -6.38 -4.43
C VAL A 44 -5.01 -5.89 -3.23
N GLU A 45 -3.82 -6.42 -3.01
CA GLU A 45 -2.94 -6.03 -1.90
C GLU A 45 -2.53 -4.56 -2.02
N TRP A 46 -2.06 -4.15 -3.20
CA TRP A 46 -1.67 -2.76 -3.46
C TRP A 46 -2.86 -1.79 -3.49
N LEU A 47 -4.04 -2.20 -3.98
CA LEU A 47 -5.26 -1.39 -3.90
C LEU A 47 -5.72 -1.19 -2.46
N SER A 48 -5.71 -2.26 -1.67
CA SER A 48 -6.11 -2.20 -0.26
C SER A 48 -5.16 -1.31 0.52
N LEU A 49 -3.84 -1.47 0.30
CA LEU A 49 -2.83 -0.57 0.85
C LEU A 49 -3.10 0.87 0.43
N TYR A 50 -3.38 1.15 -0.85
CA TYR A 50 -3.69 2.50 -1.29
C TYR A 50 -4.94 3.05 -0.59
N ALA A 51 -6.02 2.27 -0.50
CA ALA A 51 -7.25 2.71 0.15
C ALA A 51 -7.04 3.09 1.63
N ILE A 52 -6.16 2.35 2.32
CA ILE A 52 -5.85 2.50 3.74
C ILE A 52 -4.84 3.63 4.00
N ALA A 53 -3.78 3.67 3.19
CA ALA A 53 -2.58 4.45 3.43
C ALA A 53 -2.50 5.72 2.59
N LYS A 54 -3.47 5.95 1.69
CA LYS A 54 -3.56 7.21 0.95
C LYS A 54 -3.86 8.36 1.92
N ASP A 55 -3.19 9.46 1.67
CA ASP A 55 -3.47 10.75 2.28
C ASP A 55 -4.65 11.46 1.57
N GLU A 56 -5.01 12.66 2.00
CA GLU A 56 -6.09 13.46 1.41
C GLU A 56 -5.78 13.81 -0.06
N ASP A 57 -4.51 14.03 -0.36
CA ASP A 57 -4.00 14.28 -1.71
C ASP A 57 -3.86 13.01 -2.58
N GLY A 58 -4.20 11.81 -2.06
CA GLY A 58 -4.11 10.56 -2.83
C GLY A 58 -2.69 10.00 -2.96
N PHE A 59 -1.81 10.30 -2.01
CA PHE A 59 -0.45 9.78 -1.97
C PHE A 59 -0.24 8.84 -0.78
N VAL A 60 0.59 7.81 -0.97
CA VAL A 60 0.97 6.87 0.08
C VAL A 60 2.39 7.15 0.52
N SER A 61 2.58 7.55 1.78
CA SER A 61 3.90 7.84 2.34
C SER A 61 4.71 6.57 2.63
N LYS A 62 6.03 6.67 2.51
CA LYS A 62 7.00 5.59 2.82
C LYS A 62 6.81 4.98 4.20
N GLU A 63 6.47 5.80 5.20
CA GLU A 63 6.18 5.32 6.55
C GLU A 63 4.93 4.45 6.63
N ALA A 64 3.89 4.77 5.86
CA ALA A 64 2.66 3.98 5.84
C ALA A 64 2.89 2.62 5.18
N VAL A 65 3.68 2.59 4.10
CA VAL A 65 4.14 1.33 3.48
C VAL A 65 5.02 0.55 4.45
N ARG A 66 5.94 1.22 5.18
CA ARG A 66 6.77 0.58 6.20
C ARG A 66 5.94 -0.08 7.29
N ARG A 67 4.93 0.60 7.82
CA ARG A 67 4.00 0.04 8.81
C ARG A 67 3.22 -1.15 8.25
N LEU A 68 2.89 -1.16 6.96
CA LEU A 68 2.25 -2.33 6.35
C LEU A 68 3.21 -3.54 6.35
N PHE A 69 4.43 -3.35 5.84
CA PHE A 69 5.42 -4.44 5.76
C PHE A 69 5.87 -4.96 7.12
N ASP A 70 5.84 -4.10 8.14
CA ASP A 70 6.13 -4.46 9.53
C ASP A 70 4.94 -5.18 10.21
N GLY A 71 3.76 -5.19 9.58
CA GLY A 71 2.53 -5.84 10.09
C GLY A 71 1.71 -5.00 11.07
N SER A 72 2.32 -3.96 11.65
CA SER A 72 1.68 -3.06 12.62
C SER A 72 0.54 -2.21 12.05
N LEU A 73 0.46 -2.01 10.73
CA LEU A 73 -0.65 -1.27 10.10
C LEU A 73 -1.99 -2.01 10.22
N PHE A 74 -1.99 -3.33 10.01
CA PHE A 74 -3.21 -4.13 10.14
C PHE A 74 -3.69 -4.17 11.59
N GLU A 75 -2.77 -4.22 12.55
CA GLU A 75 -3.11 -4.17 13.97
C GLU A 75 -3.71 -2.80 14.37
N TYR A 76 -3.16 -1.71 13.83
CA TYR A 76 -3.72 -0.37 13.99
C TYR A 76 -5.13 -0.25 13.38
N LEU A 77 -5.36 -0.79 12.19
CA LEU A 77 -6.68 -0.79 11.54
C LEU A 77 -7.68 -1.73 12.20
N ALA A 78 -7.24 -2.90 12.64
CA ALA A 78 -8.06 -3.85 13.38
C ALA A 78 -8.52 -3.20 14.68
N ASN A 79 -7.62 -2.54 15.43
CA ASN A 79 -8.00 -1.76 16.61
C ASN A 79 -8.93 -0.60 16.27
N LYS A 80 -8.71 0.11 15.16
CA LYS A 80 -9.58 1.23 14.74
C LYS A 80 -10.99 0.74 14.38
N ASN A 81 -11.11 -0.37 13.68
CA ASN A 81 -12.40 -0.99 13.30
C ASN A 81 -13.11 -1.67 14.48
N LEU A 82 -12.37 -2.26 15.42
CA LEU A 82 -12.90 -2.79 16.68
C LEU A 82 -13.42 -1.66 17.58
N GLY A 83 -12.70 -0.52 17.65
CA GLY A 83 -13.17 0.68 18.34
C GLY A 83 -14.38 1.37 17.68
N THR A 84 -14.55 1.21 16.37
CA THR A 84 -15.76 1.66 15.65
C THR A 84 -16.96 0.74 15.90
N ASN A 85 -16.77 -0.57 16.05
CA ASN A 85 -17.86 -1.49 16.41
C ASN A 85 -18.27 -1.37 17.88
N ALA A 86 -17.32 -1.16 18.80
CA ALA A 86 -17.60 -0.98 20.23
C ALA A 86 -18.31 0.34 20.58
N LYS A 87 -18.44 1.27 19.64
CA LYS A 87 -19.20 2.53 19.79
C LYS A 87 -20.63 2.45 19.23
N MET A 88 -21.05 1.30 18.72
CA MET A 88 -22.41 1.06 18.22
C MET A 88 -23.20 0.06 19.09
N GLU A 89 -22.83 -0.09 20.36
CA GLU A 89 -23.60 -0.80 21.39
C GLU A 89 -24.01 0.15 22.51
#